data_AF-A0A7W6FSG8-F1
#
_entry.id   AF-A0A7W6FSG8-F1
#
_cell.length_a   1.000
_cell.length_b   1.000
_cell.length_c   1.000
_cell.angle_alpha   90.00
_cell.angle_beta   90.00
_cell.angle_gamma   90.00
#
_symmetry.space_group_name_H-M   'P 1'
#
loop_
_entity.id
_entity.type
_entity.pdbx_description
1 polymer ?
#
loop_
_entity_poly.entity_id
_entity_poly.type
_entity_poly.pdbx_seq_one_letter_code
_entity_poly.pdbx_strand_id
1 'polypeptide(L)'
;MAKEQHVKAESRAGPARRASVSSGSASNRERPAEPVRYQATNAEMLELYRQMLLIRRFEEKAGQLYGFGMIGGFCHLYIGQEAVAVGLQSAMRVGKDSVITGYRDHGHMLAYGIDPKVIMAELTGRAAGISRGKGGSMHMFSVDHGFYGGHGIVGAQVGLGTGLAFKHKYADDGGVCLTYFGDGAANQGQVYESFNMAELWKLPVIFVIENNQYAMGTSVNRASAEDQLYRRGESFRIPGIQVDGMDVLAVRGAAEEARQWVLSGKGPILLELKTYRYRGHSMSDPAKYRSREEVQAVRDKSDAIEHLKQELEAAGVTEDELKALEKEIRQIVQEAADFAEQAPEPELAELYTDVLVGQY
;
A
#
# COMPACT_ATOMS: atom_id res chain seq x y z
N MET A 1 -53.59 -21.50 63.14
CA MET A 1 -54.37 -22.56 62.47
C MET A 1 -54.70 -22.01 61.08
N ALA A 2 -54.43 -22.61 59.93
CA ALA A 2 -53.98 -23.95 59.59
C ALA A 2 -53.07 -23.91 58.35
N LYS A 3 -52.38 -25.04 58.14
CA LYS A 3 -51.37 -25.35 57.13
C LYS A 3 -51.93 -25.29 55.69
N GLU A 4 -51.16 -24.74 54.76
CA GLU A 4 -51.28 -25.07 53.33
C GLU A 4 -50.15 -26.02 52.92
N GLN A 5 -50.56 -27.06 52.20
CA GLN A 5 -49.75 -28.21 51.81
C GLN A 5 -49.11 -28.00 50.43
N HIS A 6 -47.91 -28.57 50.31
CA HIS A 6 -47.11 -28.75 49.11
C HIS A 6 -47.86 -29.34 47.91
N VAL A 7 -47.51 -28.84 46.72
CA VAL A 7 -47.34 -29.67 45.52
C VAL A 7 -46.05 -29.26 44.80
N LYS A 8 -45.07 -30.18 44.77
CA LYS A 8 -43.87 -30.10 43.90
C LYS A 8 -44.26 -30.63 42.52
N ALA A 9 -44.05 -29.85 41.47
CA ALA A 9 -44.06 -30.34 40.09
C ALA A 9 -42.61 -30.65 39.67
N GLU A 10 -42.32 -31.92 39.41
CA GLU A 10 -41.06 -32.38 38.85
C GLU A 10 -41.01 -32.06 37.35
N SER A 11 -40.04 -31.26 36.91
CA SER A 11 -39.75 -31.07 35.49
C SER A 11 -38.80 -32.18 35.02
N ARG A 12 -39.29 -33.07 34.16
CA ARG A 12 -38.46 -34.04 33.44
C ARG A 12 -37.67 -33.32 32.34
N ALA A 13 -36.37 -33.13 32.55
CA ALA A 13 -35.46 -32.68 31.51
C ALA A 13 -35.22 -33.80 30.48
N GLY A 14 -35.63 -33.57 29.23
CA GLY A 14 -35.23 -34.40 28.09
C GLY A 14 -33.80 -34.10 27.65
N PRO A 15 -33.08 -35.05 27.02
CA PRO A 15 -31.68 -34.85 26.64
C PRO A 15 -31.58 -33.79 25.54
N ALA A 16 -30.82 -32.72 25.82
CA ALA A 16 -30.51 -31.69 24.85
C ALA A 16 -29.72 -32.31 23.67
N ARG A 17 -30.33 -32.35 22.49
CA ARG A 17 -29.60 -32.60 21.25
C ARG A 17 -28.55 -31.50 21.10
N ARG A 18 -27.26 -31.86 21.21
CA ARG A 18 -26.17 -31.01 20.72
C ARG A 18 -26.42 -30.80 19.23
N ALA A 19 -26.83 -29.59 18.86
CA ALA A 19 -26.77 -29.14 17.48
C ALA A 19 -25.29 -29.19 17.07
N SER A 20 -24.95 -30.10 16.17
CA SER A 20 -23.69 -30.06 15.46
C SER A 20 -23.64 -28.71 14.75
N VAL A 21 -22.63 -27.89 15.09
CA VAL A 21 -22.31 -26.68 14.35
C VAL A 21 -22.08 -27.11 12.91
N SER A 22 -23.04 -26.81 12.03
CA SER A 22 -22.85 -27.05 10.59
C SER A 22 -21.67 -26.18 10.19
N SER A 23 -20.60 -26.82 9.71
CA SER A 23 -19.58 -26.15 8.89
C SER A 23 -20.31 -25.26 7.89
N GLY A 24 -20.09 -23.95 7.96
CA GLY A 24 -20.81 -22.95 7.15
C GLY A 24 -20.86 -23.38 5.69
N SER A 25 -21.99 -23.13 5.02
CA SER A 25 -22.15 -23.44 3.61
C SER A 25 -20.95 -22.90 2.83
N ALA A 26 -20.18 -23.78 2.20
CA ALA A 26 -19.09 -23.36 1.31
C ALA A 26 -19.67 -22.33 0.33
N SER A 27 -18.98 -21.20 0.19
CA SER A 27 -19.35 -20.16 -0.77
C SER A 27 -19.51 -20.80 -2.15
N ASN A 28 -20.62 -20.54 -2.87
CA ASN A 28 -20.81 -20.96 -4.27
C ASN A 28 -19.86 -20.24 -5.25
N ARG A 29 -18.86 -19.51 -4.75
CA ARG A 29 -17.92 -18.72 -5.53
C ARG A 29 -16.52 -19.25 -5.28
N GLU A 30 -15.79 -19.45 -6.36
CA GLU A 30 -14.36 -19.73 -6.31
C GLU A 30 -13.66 -18.59 -5.57
N ARG A 31 -12.68 -18.94 -4.75
CA ARG A 31 -11.86 -18.00 -3.98
C ARG A 31 -10.39 -18.37 -4.15
N PRO A 32 -9.48 -17.39 -4.04
CA PRO A 32 -8.04 -17.65 -4.00
C PRO A 32 -7.72 -18.54 -2.81
N ALA A 33 -6.55 -19.20 -2.86
CA ALA A 33 -6.05 -19.89 -1.68
C ALA A 33 -5.75 -18.86 -0.56
N GLU A 34 -5.75 -19.33 0.68
CA GLU A 34 -5.23 -18.51 1.78
C GLU A 34 -3.73 -18.30 1.54
N PRO A 35 -3.23 -17.06 1.51
CA PRO A 35 -1.82 -16.83 1.29
C PRO A 35 -0.97 -17.45 2.39
N VAL A 36 0.15 -18.03 1.98
CA VAL A 36 1.17 -18.51 2.90
C VAL A 36 2.24 -17.44 3.00
N ARG A 37 2.69 -17.16 4.23
CA ARG A 37 3.83 -16.26 4.48
C ARG A 37 5.05 -16.73 3.68
N TYR A 38 5.63 -15.82 2.89
CA TYR A 38 6.74 -16.13 1.99
C TYR A 38 7.95 -16.69 2.75
N GLN A 39 8.50 -17.79 2.25
CA GLN A 39 9.67 -18.44 2.83
C GLN A 39 10.94 -17.91 2.17
N ALA A 40 11.41 -16.75 2.63
CA ALA A 40 12.58 -16.08 2.09
C ALA A 40 13.90 -16.71 2.58
N THR A 41 14.89 -16.71 1.71
CA THR A 41 16.30 -16.88 2.09
C THR A 41 16.83 -15.64 2.81
N ASN A 42 17.95 -15.77 3.53
CA ASN A 42 18.59 -14.61 4.17
C ASN A 42 18.94 -13.49 3.17
N ALA A 43 19.34 -13.85 1.95
CA ALA A 43 19.65 -12.89 0.91
C ALA A 43 18.41 -12.09 0.47
N GLU A 44 17.27 -12.76 0.32
CA GLU A 44 16.00 -12.09 -0.01
C GLU A 44 15.51 -11.23 1.14
N MET A 45 15.59 -11.71 2.39
CA MET A 45 15.24 -10.90 3.57
C MET A 45 16.12 -9.64 3.68
N LEU A 46 17.41 -9.75 3.38
CA LEU A 46 18.33 -8.61 3.37
C LEU A 46 17.94 -7.58 2.29
N GLU A 47 17.52 -8.01 1.11
CA GLU A 47 17.08 -7.11 0.05
C GLU A 47 15.75 -6.43 0.41
N LEU A 48 14.78 -7.17 0.93
CA LEU A 48 13.51 -6.59 1.42
C LEU A 48 13.77 -5.57 2.53
N TYR A 49 14.67 -5.89 3.47
CA TYR A 49 15.08 -4.99 4.53
C TYR A 49 15.76 -3.72 3.99
N ARG A 50 16.70 -3.89 3.04
CA ARG A 50 17.38 -2.78 2.35
C ARG A 50 16.38 -1.82 1.72
N GLN A 51 15.41 -2.33 0.97
CA GLN A 51 14.41 -1.51 0.29
C GLN A 51 13.51 -0.76 1.27
N MET A 52 13.01 -1.43 2.32
CA MET A 52 12.19 -0.76 3.33
C MET A 52 12.99 0.33 4.08
N LEU A 53 14.25 0.05 4.41
CA LEU A 53 15.11 1.02 5.10
C LEU A 53 15.48 2.20 4.20
N LEU A 54 15.69 1.98 2.90
CA LEU A 54 15.86 3.04 1.91
C LEU A 54 14.65 3.96 1.88
N ILE A 55 13.44 3.42 1.78
CA ILE A 55 12.20 4.20 1.83
C ILE A 55 12.13 5.01 3.13
N ARG A 56 12.29 4.37 4.30
CA ARG A 56 12.22 5.06 5.60
C ARG A 56 13.20 6.23 5.69
N ARG A 57 14.46 6.02 5.31
CA ARG A 57 15.51 7.04 5.42
C ARG A 57 15.32 8.16 4.39
N PHE A 58 14.89 7.83 3.18
CA PHE A 58 14.54 8.80 2.15
C PHE A 58 13.39 9.72 2.63
N GLU A 59 12.32 9.12 3.14
CA GLU A 59 11.15 9.83 3.65
C GLU A 59 11.47 10.72 4.87
N GLU A 60 12.34 10.25 5.77
CA GLU A 60 12.85 11.05 6.88
C GLU A 60 13.64 12.26 6.39
N LYS A 61 14.48 12.10 5.35
CA LYS A 61 15.21 13.21 4.72
C LYS A 61 14.27 14.18 4.00
N ALA A 62 13.29 13.68 3.25
CA ALA A 62 12.26 14.51 2.63
C ALA A 62 11.51 15.36 3.68
N GLY A 63 11.16 14.75 4.83
CA GLY A 63 10.58 15.48 5.95
C GLY A 63 11.47 16.60 6.51
N GLN A 64 12.80 16.40 6.57
CA GLN A 64 13.76 17.43 6.97
C GLN A 64 13.80 18.59 5.95
N LEU A 65 13.91 18.28 4.65
CA LEU A 65 13.96 19.27 3.58
C LEU A 65 12.67 20.09 3.49
N TYR A 66 11.51 19.47 3.73
CA TYR A 66 10.24 20.18 3.89
C TYR A 66 10.29 21.17 5.06
N GLY A 67 10.83 20.75 6.20
CA GLY A 67 11.02 21.62 7.38
C GLY A 67 11.96 22.81 7.11
N PHE A 68 12.92 22.66 6.19
CA PHE A 68 13.79 23.74 5.71
C PHE A 68 13.16 24.62 4.62
N GLY A 69 11.93 24.32 4.20
CA GLY A 69 11.23 25.07 3.15
C GLY A 69 11.70 24.76 1.74
N MET A 70 12.43 23.68 1.53
CA MET A 70 12.94 23.28 0.21
C MET A 70 11.93 22.49 -0.62
N ILE A 71 10.94 21.89 0.03
CA ILE A 71 9.81 21.21 -0.62
C ILE A 71 8.58 22.11 -0.48
N GLY A 72 8.03 22.55 -1.61
CA GLY A 72 6.82 23.36 -1.67
C GLY A 72 5.53 22.54 -1.66
N GLY A 73 4.41 23.15 -1.25
CA GLY A 73 3.09 22.53 -1.32
C GLY A 73 2.85 21.46 -0.25
N PHE A 74 2.26 20.34 -0.64
CA PHE A 74 2.00 19.20 0.25
C PHE A 74 3.12 18.18 0.15
N CYS A 75 3.54 17.61 1.27
CA CYS A 75 4.48 16.49 1.31
C CYS A 75 3.86 15.32 2.10
N HIS A 76 3.60 14.20 1.42
CA HIS A 76 2.90 13.04 1.99
C HIS A 76 3.88 11.90 2.22
N LEU A 77 4.37 11.76 3.45
CA LEU A 77 5.42 10.77 3.73
C LEU A 77 4.89 9.34 3.81
N TYR A 78 5.58 8.36 3.23
CA TYR A 78 5.17 6.94 3.24
C TYR A 78 5.56 6.16 4.53
N ILE A 79 6.05 6.88 5.55
CA ILE A 79 6.55 6.30 6.81
C ILE A 79 5.51 5.45 7.53
N GLY A 80 5.83 4.16 7.71
CA GLY A 80 5.01 3.15 8.40
C GLY A 80 4.30 2.17 7.47
N GLN A 81 4.42 2.35 6.14
CA GLN A 81 3.76 1.51 5.13
C GLN A 81 4.77 0.79 4.21
N GLU A 82 6.06 0.80 4.56
CA GLU A 82 7.15 0.36 3.68
C GLU A 82 6.98 -1.10 3.24
N ALA A 83 6.58 -1.99 4.15
CA ALA A 83 6.34 -3.40 3.87
C ALA A 83 5.25 -3.64 2.81
N VAL A 84 4.26 -2.76 2.71
CA VAL A 84 3.19 -2.86 1.70
C VAL A 84 3.79 -2.73 0.31
N ALA A 85 4.52 -1.64 0.05
CA ALA A 85 5.08 -1.37 -1.26
C ALA A 85 6.14 -2.42 -1.62
N VAL A 86 7.09 -2.69 -0.70
CA VAL A 86 8.20 -3.62 -0.95
C VAL A 86 7.73 -5.07 -1.09
N GLY A 87 6.79 -5.51 -0.24
CA GLY A 87 6.27 -6.88 -0.28
C GLY A 87 5.47 -7.17 -1.54
N LEU A 88 4.59 -6.25 -1.96
CA LEU A 88 3.84 -6.44 -3.21
C LEU A 88 4.76 -6.32 -4.42
N GLN A 89 5.65 -5.33 -4.42
CA GLN A 89 6.47 -5.04 -5.58
C GLN A 89 7.52 -6.12 -5.86
N SER A 90 8.07 -6.75 -4.83
CA SER A 90 9.04 -7.84 -5.03
C SER A 90 8.44 -9.07 -5.72
N ALA A 91 7.10 -9.16 -5.88
CA ALA A 91 6.40 -10.19 -6.65
C ALA A 91 6.09 -9.79 -8.10
N MET A 92 6.37 -8.54 -8.48
CA MET A 92 6.04 -7.99 -9.80
C MET A 92 7.25 -7.97 -10.73
N ARG A 93 6.99 -7.77 -12.03
CA ARG A 93 8.01 -7.57 -13.06
C ARG A 93 8.03 -6.11 -13.49
N VAL A 94 9.04 -5.37 -13.03
CA VAL A 94 9.31 -3.98 -13.46
C VAL A 94 9.39 -3.91 -14.98
N GLY A 95 8.80 -2.85 -15.56
CA GLY A 95 8.77 -2.63 -17.02
C GLY A 95 7.74 -3.50 -17.77
N LYS A 96 7.12 -4.49 -17.11
CA LYS A 96 6.02 -5.28 -17.68
C LYS A 96 4.70 -5.05 -16.95
N ASP A 97 4.70 -5.19 -15.64
CA ASP A 97 3.51 -4.97 -14.83
C ASP A 97 3.39 -3.47 -14.51
N SER A 98 2.16 -2.95 -14.54
CA SER A 98 1.90 -1.53 -14.27
C SER A 98 1.54 -1.29 -12.81
N VAL A 99 2.00 -0.18 -12.24
CA VAL A 99 1.58 0.33 -10.93
C VAL A 99 0.94 1.69 -11.05
N ILE A 100 -0.11 1.90 -10.27
CA ILE A 100 -0.77 3.20 -10.13
C ILE A 100 -1.19 3.40 -8.69
N THR A 101 -0.97 4.60 -8.16
CA THR A 101 -1.22 4.93 -6.75
C THR A 101 -1.67 6.37 -6.58
N GLY A 102 -2.15 6.71 -5.37
CA GLY A 102 -2.47 8.09 -4.99
C GLY A 102 -1.21 8.93 -4.74
N TYR A 103 -1.40 10.10 -4.12
CA TYR A 103 -0.37 11.11 -3.83
C TYR A 103 0.67 10.73 -2.76
N ARG A 104 0.70 9.49 -2.26
CA ARG A 104 1.67 9.04 -1.24
C ARG A 104 2.59 7.99 -1.86
N ASP A 105 3.34 8.42 -2.86
CA ASP A 105 3.91 7.57 -3.90
C ASP A 105 5.44 7.42 -3.85
N HIS A 106 6.19 8.24 -3.10
CA HIS A 106 7.66 8.22 -3.14
C HIS A 106 8.22 6.86 -2.74
N GLY A 107 7.70 6.27 -1.66
CA GLY A 107 8.04 4.91 -1.25
C GLY A 107 7.75 3.84 -2.31
N HIS A 108 6.66 4.00 -3.08
CA HIS A 108 6.34 3.08 -4.19
C HIS A 108 7.32 3.23 -5.35
N MET A 109 7.75 4.45 -5.68
CA MET A 109 8.73 4.71 -6.72
C MET A 109 10.09 4.08 -6.39
N LEU A 110 10.53 4.24 -5.14
CA LEU A 110 11.75 3.62 -4.65
C LEU A 110 11.68 2.09 -4.70
N ALA A 111 10.55 1.50 -4.30
CA ALA A 111 10.32 0.05 -4.41
C ALA A 111 10.36 -0.42 -5.87
N TYR A 112 9.98 0.43 -6.83
CA TYR A 112 10.06 0.16 -8.28
C TYR A 112 11.46 0.37 -8.87
N GLY A 113 12.46 0.70 -8.06
CA GLY A 113 13.85 0.86 -8.50
C GLY A 113 14.16 2.19 -9.17
N ILE A 114 13.28 3.18 -9.05
CA ILE A 114 13.51 4.52 -9.58
C ILE A 114 14.58 5.23 -8.75
N ASP A 115 15.52 5.91 -9.42
CA ASP A 115 16.66 6.57 -8.77
C ASP A 115 16.20 7.59 -7.71
N PRO A 116 16.61 7.45 -6.43
CA PRO A 116 16.33 8.43 -5.38
C PRO A 116 16.67 9.87 -5.76
N LYS A 117 17.69 10.10 -6.59
CA LYS A 117 18.11 11.45 -7.03
C LYS A 117 17.01 12.17 -7.79
N VAL A 118 16.37 11.51 -8.76
CA VAL A 118 15.32 12.14 -9.57
C VAL A 118 14.01 12.30 -8.79
N ILE A 119 13.74 11.41 -7.83
CA ILE A 119 12.59 11.54 -6.92
C ILE A 119 12.80 12.74 -5.99
N MET A 120 13.97 12.84 -5.35
CA MET A 120 14.28 13.96 -4.44
C MET A 120 14.31 15.30 -5.18
N ALA A 121 14.88 15.33 -6.39
CA ALA A 121 14.86 16.51 -7.25
C ALA A 121 13.44 16.94 -7.62
N GLU A 122 12.53 15.99 -7.85
CA GLU A 122 11.11 16.31 -8.09
C GLU A 122 10.45 16.89 -6.83
N LEU A 123 10.71 16.30 -5.65
CA LEU A 123 10.20 16.82 -4.37
C LEU A 123 10.61 18.28 -4.13
N THR A 124 11.84 18.63 -4.45
CA THR A 124 12.37 20.00 -4.29
C THR A 124 12.12 20.90 -5.50
N GLY A 125 11.30 20.47 -6.46
CA GLY A 125 10.88 21.29 -7.60
C GLY A 125 12.01 21.64 -8.57
N ARG A 126 12.98 20.74 -8.77
CA ARG A 126 14.13 20.95 -9.66
C ARG A 126 13.89 20.40 -11.06
N ALA A 127 14.57 20.98 -12.04
CA ALA A 127 14.46 20.58 -13.45
C ALA A 127 14.89 19.11 -13.69
N ALA A 128 15.77 18.59 -12.85
CA ALA A 128 16.23 17.19 -12.89
C ALA A 128 15.21 16.19 -12.28
N GLY A 129 14.09 16.68 -11.75
CA GLY A 129 13.01 15.84 -11.26
C GLY A 129 12.42 14.96 -12.36
N ILE A 130 11.85 13.82 -11.96
CA ILE A 130 11.29 12.84 -12.90
C ILE A 130 10.12 13.39 -13.75
N SER A 131 9.41 14.39 -13.22
CA SER A 131 8.37 15.17 -13.90
C SER A 131 8.84 16.61 -14.16
N ARG A 132 10.16 16.82 -14.26
CA ARG A 132 10.83 18.11 -14.51
C ARG A 132 10.55 19.19 -13.46
N GLY A 133 10.27 18.79 -12.22
CA GLY A 133 9.98 19.69 -11.11
C GLY A 133 8.57 20.29 -11.15
N LYS A 134 7.69 19.83 -12.05
CA LYS A 134 6.31 20.32 -12.19
C LYS A 134 5.33 19.59 -11.27
N GLY A 135 5.59 18.33 -10.99
CA GLY A 135 4.68 17.45 -10.29
C GLY A 135 4.80 17.53 -8.77
N GLY A 136 6.01 17.79 -8.28
CA GLY A 136 6.29 17.86 -6.86
C GLY A 136 5.96 16.54 -6.14
N SER A 137 5.65 16.64 -4.86
CA SER A 137 5.42 15.47 -4.00
C SER A 137 4.18 14.64 -4.33
N MET A 138 3.28 15.10 -5.18
CA MET A 138 2.01 14.42 -5.41
C MET A 138 1.85 13.87 -6.82
N HIS A 139 2.74 14.14 -7.77
CA HIS A 139 2.50 13.86 -9.20
C HIS A 139 3.77 13.34 -9.91
N MET A 140 4.14 12.09 -9.67
CA MET A 140 5.33 11.49 -10.25
C MET A 140 5.01 10.25 -11.11
N PHE A 141 5.52 10.26 -12.34
CA PHE A 141 5.22 9.23 -13.34
C PHE A 141 6.50 8.74 -14.01
N SER A 142 6.56 7.45 -14.34
CA SER A 142 7.63 6.85 -15.14
C SER A 142 7.10 5.76 -16.06
N VAL A 143 6.98 6.08 -17.35
CA VAL A 143 6.51 5.14 -18.37
C VAL A 143 7.45 3.94 -18.49
N ASP A 144 8.77 4.18 -18.45
CA ASP A 144 9.80 3.14 -18.57
C ASP A 144 9.71 2.08 -17.47
N HIS A 145 9.32 2.48 -16.25
CA HIS A 145 9.16 1.57 -15.12
C HIS A 145 7.73 0.99 -15.03
N GLY A 146 6.79 1.45 -15.86
CA GLY A 146 5.38 1.12 -15.74
C GLY A 146 4.72 1.76 -14.51
N PHE A 147 5.24 2.88 -14.03
CA PHE A 147 4.79 3.57 -12.82
C PHE A 147 3.95 4.79 -13.16
N TYR A 148 2.68 4.77 -12.74
CA TYR A 148 1.68 5.82 -12.99
C TYR A 148 1.14 6.36 -11.65
N GLY A 149 2.04 6.80 -10.78
CA GLY A 149 1.70 7.24 -9.43
C GLY A 149 1.38 8.72 -9.34
N GLY A 150 1.03 9.17 -8.13
CA GLY A 150 0.87 10.59 -7.89
C GLY A 150 -0.44 11.15 -8.40
N HIS A 151 -1.56 10.53 -8.01
CA HIS A 151 -2.88 11.08 -8.26
C HIS A 151 -3.40 11.86 -7.04
N GLY A 152 -3.53 13.18 -7.20
CA GLY A 152 -4.06 14.08 -6.17
C GLY A 152 -5.59 13.97 -5.96
N ILE A 153 -6.33 13.53 -6.99
CA ILE A 153 -7.77 13.32 -6.87
C ILE A 153 -8.05 11.95 -6.26
N VAL A 154 -8.62 11.96 -5.05
CA VAL A 154 -8.88 10.76 -4.26
C VAL A 154 -9.75 9.76 -5.05
N GLY A 155 -9.21 8.57 -5.28
CA GLY A 155 -9.89 7.46 -5.97
C GLY A 155 -9.79 7.48 -7.49
N ALA A 156 -9.31 8.58 -8.11
CA ALA A 156 -9.23 8.70 -9.57
C ALA A 156 -8.28 7.66 -10.18
N GLN A 157 -7.23 7.31 -9.45
CA GLN A 157 -6.25 6.32 -9.85
C GLN A 157 -6.84 4.92 -10.02
N VAL A 158 -7.97 4.61 -9.38
CA VAL A 158 -8.60 3.28 -9.42
C VAL A 158 -9.23 2.99 -10.78
N GLY A 159 -9.93 3.99 -11.35
CA GLY A 159 -10.47 3.90 -12.71
C GLY A 159 -9.35 3.83 -13.75
N LEU A 160 -8.30 4.63 -13.59
CA LEU A 160 -7.14 4.61 -14.48
C LEU A 160 -6.38 3.27 -14.40
N GLY A 161 -6.21 2.71 -13.21
CA GLY A 161 -5.61 1.37 -13.02
C GLY A 161 -6.42 0.26 -13.65
N THR A 162 -7.74 0.36 -13.58
CA THR A 162 -8.64 -0.53 -14.32
C THR A 162 -8.42 -0.43 -15.83
N GLY A 163 -8.19 0.77 -16.36
CA GLY A 163 -7.80 0.99 -17.75
C GLY A 163 -6.43 0.40 -18.12
N LEU A 164 -5.42 0.51 -17.24
CA LEU A 164 -4.11 -0.11 -17.44
C LEU A 164 -4.21 -1.65 -17.46
N ALA A 165 -5.04 -2.24 -16.60
CA ALA A 165 -5.33 -3.67 -16.63
C ALA A 165 -6.07 -4.09 -17.91
N PHE A 166 -7.00 -3.26 -18.39
CA PHE A 166 -7.64 -3.46 -19.68
C PHE A 166 -6.62 -3.46 -20.82
N LYS A 167 -5.65 -2.53 -20.81
CA LYS A 167 -4.54 -2.52 -21.79
C LYS A 167 -3.79 -3.85 -21.78
N HIS A 168 -3.37 -4.35 -20.62
CA HIS A 168 -2.67 -5.64 -20.52
C HIS A 168 -3.48 -6.81 -21.10
N LYS A 169 -4.77 -6.86 -20.77
CA LYS A 169 -5.68 -7.87 -21.32
C LYS A 169 -5.87 -7.73 -22.84
N TYR A 170 -6.09 -6.51 -23.30
CA TYR A 170 -6.34 -6.22 -24.71
C TYR A 170 -5.13 -6.53 -25.59
N ALA A 171 -3.92 -6.24 -25.09
CA ALA A 171 -2.67 -6.54 -25.76
C ALA A 171 -2.21 -8.00 -25.62
N ASP A 172 -2.87 -8.79 -24.76
CA ASP A 172 -2.49 -10.15 -24.38
C ASP A 172 -1.00 -10.27 -23.99
N ASP A 173 -0.49 -9.27 -23.26
CA ASP A 173 0.94 -9.19 -22.93
C ASP A 173 1.30 -10.00 -21.68
N GLY A 174 0.30 -10.54 -20.97
CA GLY A 174 0.46 -11.28 -19.73
C GLY A 174 1.00 -10.44 -18.57
N GLY A 175 0.85 -9.10 -18.64
CA GLY A 175 1.09 -8.17 -17.54
C GLY A 175 -0.13 -8.03 -16.61
N VAL A 176 0.11 -7.49 -15.43
CA VAL A 176 -0.94 -7.17 -14.45
C VAL A 176 -0.85 -5.71 -14.04
N CYS A 177 -1.95 -5.14 -13.53
CA CYS A 177 -1.92 -3.83 -12.89
C CYS A 177 -2.13 -3.95 -11.38
N LEU A 178 -1.18 -3.42 -10.60
CA LEU A 178 -1.37 -3.14 -9.18
C LEU A 178 -1.96 -1.73 -9.03
N THR A 179 -3.17 -1.66 -8.47
CA THR A 179 -3.92 -0.41 -8.32
C THR A 179 -4.09 -0.08 -6.84
N TYR A 180 -3.26 0.85 -6.34
CA TYR A 180 -3.22 1.24 -4.94
C TYR A 180 -4.17 2.40 -4.61
N PHE A 181 -4.81 2.29 -3.46
CA PHE A 181 -5.63 3.35 -2.90
C PHE A 181 -5.77 3.21 -1.39
N GLY A 182 -5.94 4.33 -0.70
CA GLY A 182 -6.12 4.33 0.76
C GLY A 182 -7.54 3.94 1.18
N ASP A 183 -7.69 3.66 2.47
CA ASP A 183 -8.99 3.40 3.12
C ASP A 183 -10.05 4.49 2.84
N GLY A 184 -9.65 5.77 2.84
CA GLY A 184 -10.55 6.87 2.49
C GLY A 184 -11.02 6.85 1.04
N ALA A 185 -10.15 6.45 0.11
CA ALA A 185 -10.46 6.37 -1.31
C ALA A 185 -11.42 5.22 -1.64
N ALA A 186 -11.43 4.15 -0.83
CA ALA A 186 -12.33 3.01 -0.98
C ALA A 186 -13.83 3.37 -0.89
N ASN A 187 -14.16 4.58 -0.42
CA ASN A 187 -15.53 5.09 -0.33
C ASN A 187 -15.96 5.90 -1.57
N GLN A 188 -15.09 6.11 -2.56
CA GLN A 188 -15.43 6.87 -3.77
C GLN A 188 -16.26 6.04 -4.75
N GLY A 189 -17.30 6.64 -5.36
CA GLY A 189 -18.20 5.96 -6.29
C GLY A 189 -17.49 5.30 -7.48
N GLN A 190 -16.50 6.00 -8.06
CA GLN A 190 -15.68 5.49 -9.16
C GLN A 190 -14.92 4.19 -8.84
N VAL A 191 -14.65 3.89 -7.56
CA VAL A 191 -14.03 2.61 -7.15
C VAL A 191 -15.01 1.44 -7.40
N TYR A 192 -16.29 1.62 -7.08
CA TYR A 192 -17.32 0.61 -7.29
C TYR A 192 -17.61 0.39 -8.78
N GLU A 193 -17.64 1.48 -9.55
CA GLU A 193 -17.74 1.43 -11.02
C GLU A 193 -16.57 0.63 -11.62
N SER A 194 -15.35 0.89 -11.12
CA SER A 194 -14.13 0.17 -11.52
C SER A 194 -14.22 -1.32 -11.20
N PHE A 195 -14.68 -1.69 -10.01
CA PHE A 195 -14.88 -3.10 -9.63
C PHE A 195 -15.85 -3.81 -10.56
N ASN A 196 -17.00 -3.19 -10.85
CA ASN A 196 -17.99 -3.76 -11.75
C ASN A 196 -17.40 -4.08 -13.13
N MET A 197 -16.66 -3.11 -13.71
CA MET A 197 -16.05 -3.26 -15.03
C MET A 197 -14.91 -4.28 -15.02
N ALA A 198 -14.06 -4.26 -14.00
CA ALA A 198 -12.95 -5.18 -13.86
C ALA A 198 -13.41 -6.64 -13.78
N GLU A 199 -14.45 -6.93 -13.00
CA GLU A 199 -15.02 -8.28 -12.92
C GLU A 199 -15.70 -8.66 -14.23
N LEU A 200 -16.57 -7.80 -14.76
CA LEU A 200 -17.34 -8.06 -15.98
C LEU A 200 -16.42 -8.47 -17.14
N TRP A 201 -15.28 -7.81 -17.25
CA TRP A 201 -14.30 -8.07 -18.28
C TRP A 201 -13.18 -8.99 -17.84
N LYS A 202 -13.19 -9.53 -16.62
CA LYS A 202 -12.14 -10.41 -16.09
C LYS A 202 -10.74 -9.82 -16.31
N LEU A 203 -10.54 -8.59 -15.83
CA LEU A 203 -9.30 -7.85 -16.01
C LEU A 203 -8.20 -8.34 -15.05
N PRO A 204 -6.92 -8.31 -15.47
CA PRO A 204 -5.78 -8.68 -14.65
C PRO A 204 -5.36 -7.53 -13.71
N VAL A 205 -6.25 -7.15 -12.77
CA VAL A 205 -6.01 -6.08 -11.80
C VAL A 205 -6.04 -6.62 -10.37
N ILE A 206 -5.05 -6.19 -9.58
CA ILE A 206 -5.00 -6.39 -8.15
C ILE A 206 -5.29 -5.03 -7.51
N PHE A 207 -6.45 -4.92 -6.87
CA PHE A 207 -6.87 -3.72 -6.14
C PHE A 207 -6.29 -3.76 -4.74
N VAL A 208 -5.41 -2.82 -4.44
CA VAL A 208 -4.63 -2.78 -3.20
C VAL A 208 -5.14 -1.65 -2.31
N ILE A 209 -5.73 -2.03 -1.18
CA ILE A 209 -6.22 -1.09 -0.17
C ILE A 209 -5.15 -0.94 0.91
N GLU A 210 -4.48 0.20 0.91
CA GLU A 210 -3.58 0.61 1.98
C GLU A 210 -4.39 1.13 3.16
N ASN A 211 -4.82 0.23 4.04
CA ASN A 211 -5.61 0.60 5.21
C ASN A 211 -4.68 1.06 6.34
N ASN A 212 -4.35 2.35 6.36
CA ASN A 212 -3.52 2.97 7.40
C ASN A 212 -4.34 3.56 8.57
N GLN A 213 -5.60 3.14 8.68
CA GLN A 213 -6.59 3.47 9.71
C GLN A 213 -7.22 4.88 9.61
N TYR A 214 -6.69 5.79 8.78
CA TYR A 214 -7.14 7.19 8.76
C TYR A 214 -7.13 7.86 7.37
N ALA A 215 -8.32 8.30 6.93
CA ALA A 215 -8.50 9.25 5.84
C ALA A 215 -8.36 10.68 6.36
N MET A 216 -7.18 11.27 6.20
CA MET A 216 -6.78 12.50 6.90
C MET A 216 -6.97 12.32 8.43
N GLY A 217 -8.03 12.88 9.01
CA GLY A 217 -8.38 12.74 10.42
C GLY A 217 -9.61 11.86 10.72
N THR A 218 -10.20 11.24 9.71
CA THR A 218 -11.38 10.38 9.86
C THR A 218 -10.96 8.92 9.94
N SER A 219 -11.26 8.25 11.05
CA SER A 219 -10.98 6.81 11.22
C SER A 219 -11.88 5.94 10.35
N VAL A 220 -11.38 4.78 9.92
CA VAL A 220 -12.14 3.85 9.04
C VAL A 220 -13.50 3.48 9.60
N ASN A 221 -13.55 3.08 10.87
CA ASN A 221 -14.79 2.68 11.55
C ASN A 221 -15.84 3.81 11.69
N ARG A 222 -15.46 5.07 11.44
CA ARG A 222 -16.37 6.22 11.41
C ARG A 222 -16.82 6.59 10.00
N ALA A 223 -16.10 6.14 8.98
CA ALA A 223 -16.34 6.49 7.57
C ALA A 223 -16.99 5.34 6.78
N SER A 224 -16.94 4.12 7.28
CA SER A 224 -17.26 2.91 6.54
C SER A 224 -18.26 2.04 7.31
N ALA A 225 -19.38 1.70 6.67
CA ALA A 225 -20.35 0.75 7.23
C ALA A 225 -19.83 -0.70 7.21
N GLU A 226 -19.03 -1.04 6.20
CA GLU A 226 -18.21 -2.25 6.15
C GLU A 226 -16.75 -1.80 6.31
N ASP A 227 -16.18 -2.05 7.49
CA ASP A 227 -14.82 -1.63 7.86
C ASP A 227 -13.75 -2.69 7.57
N GLN A 228 -14.17 -3.90 7.19
CA GLN A 228 -13.31 -4.92 6.61
C GLN A 228 -13.24 -4.70 5.09
N LEU A 229 -12.32 -3.84 4.65
CA LEU A 229 -12.33 -3.31 3.30
C LEU A 229 -12.05 -4.36 2.22
N TYR A 230 -11.42 -5.50 2.55
CA TYR A 230 -11.28 -6.63 1.62
C TYR A 230 -12.64 -7.16 1.13
N ARG A 231 -13.71 -7.00 1.92
CA ARG A 231 -15.07 -7.47 1.56
C ARG A 231 -15.78 -6.56 0.57
N ARG A 232 -15.24 -5.39 0.25
CA ARG A 232 -15.90 -4.38 -0.62
C ARG A 232 -16.13 -4.88 -2.05
N GLY A 233 -15.40 -5.91 -2.48
CA GLY A 233 -15.56 -6.57 -3.78
C GLY A 233 -16.75 -7.54 -3.85
N GLU A 234 -17.35 -7.94 -2.72
CA GLU A 234 -18.29 -9.06 -2.67
C GLU A 234 -19.57 -8.85 -3.48
N SER A 235 -20.10 -7.63 -3.56
CA SER A 235 -21.27 -7.32 -4.41
C SER A 235 -20.98 -7.48 -5.90
N PHE A 236 -19.70 -7.38 -6.29
CA PHE A 236 -19.21 -7.55 -7.65
C PHE A 236 -18.55 -8.90 -7.86
N ARG A 237 -18.68 -9.85 -6.93
CA ARG A 237 -18.04 -11.18 -7.02
C ARG A 237 -16.50 -11.15 -7.06
N ILE A 238 -15.88 -10.05 -6.66
CA ILE A 238 -14.42 -9.95 -6.56
C ILE A 238 -14.00 -10.49 -5.18
N PRO A 239 -13.17 -11.54 -5.11
CA PRO A 239 -12.66 -12.02 -3.84
C PRO A 239 -11.71 -10.99 -3.21
N GLY A 240 -11.64 -10.99 -1.89
CA GLY A 240 -10.71 -10.15 -1.14
C GLY A 240 -9.96 -10.93 -0.08
N ILE A 241 -8.73 -10.51 0.19
CA ILE A 241 -7.86 -11.07 1.23
C ILE A 241 -7.43 -9.92 2.15
N GLN A 242 -7.55 -10.12 3.47
CA GLN A 242 -6.93 -9.24 4.45
C GLN A 242 -5.54 -9.76 4.80
N VAL A 243 -4.56 -8.87 4.82
CA VAL A 243 -3.16 -9.19 5.06
C VAL A 243 -2.62 -8.27 6.14
N ASP A 244 -1.73 -8.78 6.99
CA ASP A 244 -0.91 -7.94 7.85
C ASP A 244 0.07 -7.14 6.97
N GLY A 245 -0.23 -5.85 6.77
CA GLY A 245 0.58 -4.93 5.98
C GLY A 245 1.87 -4.49 6.68
N MET A 246 2.10 -4.91 7.93
CA MET A 246 3.31 -4.66 8.69
C MET A 246 4.30 -5.85 8.65
N ASP A 247 3.95 -6.95 7.97
CA ASP A 247 4.81 -8.11 7.75
C ASP A 247 5.12 -8.26 6.26
N VAL A 248 6.31 -7.86 5.82
CA VAL A 248 6.68 -7.86 4.40
C VAL A 248 6.64 -9.26 3.78
N LEU A 249 6.87 -10.33 4.55
CA LEU A 249 6.83 -11.71 4.05
C LEU A 249 5.40 -12.20 3.91
N ALA A 250 4.48 -11.75 4.77
CA ALA A 250 3.04 -11.99 4.60
C ALA A 250 2.51 -11.23 3.36
N VAL A 251 2.91 -9.98 3.20
CA VAL A 251 2.58 -9.17 2.01
C VAL A 251 3.10 -9.83 0.74
N ARG A 252 4.35 -10.31 0.73
CA ARG A 252 4.96 -10.99 -0.41
C ARG A 252 4.21 -12.26 -0.80
N GLY A 253 3.81 -13.07 0.18
CA GLY A 253 3.02 -14.28 -0.07
C GLY A 253 1.63 -13.97 -0.63
N ALA A 254 0.96 -12.94 -0.10
CA ALA A 254 -0.32 -12.48 -0.64
C ALA A 254 -0.20 -11.95 -2.07
N ALA A 255 0.92 -11.29 -2.40
CA ALA A 255 1.21 -10.83 -3.75
C ALA A 255 1.31 -12.00 -4.75
N GLU A 256 1.95 -13.12 -4.36
CA GLU A 256 2.07 -14.30 -5.21
C GLU A 256 0.72 -14.94 -5.52
N GLU A 257 -0.11 -15.13 -4.49
CA GLU A 257 -1.45 -15.68 -4.65
C GLU A 257 -2.33 -14.77 -5.51
N ALA A 258 -2.33 -13.46 -5.22
CA ALA A 258 -3.10 -12.49 -6.00
C ALA A 258 -2.65 -12.44 -7.47
N ARG A 259 -1.34 -12.50 -7.70
CA ARG A 259 -0.76 -12.56 -9.05
C ARG A 259 -1.17 -13.83 -9.79
N GLN A 260 -1.06 -14.98 -9.14
CA GLN A 260 -1.47 -16.26 -9.72
C GLN A 260 -2.97 -16.25 -10.06
N TRP A 261 -3.81 -15.73 -9.17
CA TRP A 261 -5.24 -15.58 -9.39
C TRP A 261 -5.54 -14.78 -10.66
N VAL A 262 -5.00 -13.56 -10.77
CA VAL A 262 -5.30 -12.68 -11.92
C VAL A 262 -4.73 -13.23 -13.23
N LEU A 263 -3.52 -13.81 -13.22
CA LEU A 263 -2.88 -14.38 -14.40
C LEU A 263 -3.55 -15.68 -14.86
N SER A 264 -4.25 -16.39 -13.98
CA SER A 264 -5.08 -17.55 -14.35
C SER A 264 -6.40 -17.17 -15.04
N GLY A 265 -6.65 -15.87 -15.27
CA GLY A 265 -7.83 -15.38 -15.98
C GLY A 265 -9.11 -15.36 -15.13
N LYS A 266 -9.00 -15.58 -13.82
CA LYS A 266 -10.15 -15.60 -12.89
C LYS A 266 -10.76 -14.22 -12.63
N GLY A 267 -10.09 -13.16 -13.07
CA GLY A 267 -10.50 -11.77 -12.95
C GLY A 267 -9.79 -11.05 -11.81
N PRO A 268 -10.32 -9.90 -11.36
CA PRO A 268 -9.68 -9.08 -10.34
C PRO A 268 -9.65 -9.74 -8.96
N ILE A 269 -8.86 -9.16 -8.06
CA ILE A 269 -8.81 -9.50 -6.63
C ILE A 269 -8.56 -8.24 -5.79
N LEU A 270 -9.10 -8.19 -4.57
CA LEU A 270 -8.80 -7.16 -3.57
C LEU A 270 -7.79 -7.67 -2.54
N LEU A 271 -6.82 -6.84 -2.19
CA LEU A 271 -5.97 -7.01 -1.02
C LEU A 271 -6.21 -5.84 -0.07
N GLU A 272 -6.58 -6.10 1.18
CA GLU A 272 -6.57 -5.10 2.25
C GLU A 272 -5.33 -5.29 3.12
N LEU A 273 -4.41 -4.34 3.03
CA LEU A 273 -3.14 -4.39 3.74
C LEU A 273 -3.32 -3.54 5.00
N LYS A 274 -3.41 -4.19 6.15
CA LYS A 274 -3.57 -3.51 7.44
C LYS A 274 -2.23 -2.94 7.86
N THR A 275 -2.09 -1.63 7.75
CA THR A 275 -0.85 -0.91 8.04
C THR A 275 -1.15 0.32 8.91
N TYR A 276 -0.18 1.19 9.13
CA TYR A 276 -0.34 2.37 9.97
C TYR A 276 0.53 3.55 9.50
N ARG A 277 -0.07 4.74 9.42
CA ARG A 277 0.65 5.97 9.01
C ARG A 277 1.31 6.62 10.21
N TYR A 278 2.63 6.58 10.39
CA TYR A 278 3.27 7.14 11.59
C TYR A 278 3.31 8.68 11.62
N ARG A 279 3.28 9.33 10.45
CA ARG A 279 3.25 10.81 10.35
C ARG A 279 1.83 11.33 10.14
N GLY A 280 1.65 12.65 10.28
CA GLY A 280 0.40 13.31 9.90
C GLY A 280 -0.01 12.99 8.47
N HIS A 281 -1.22 13.39 8.08
CA HIS A 281 -1.70 13.17 6.73
C HIS A 281 -0.69 13.65 5.67
N SER A 282 -0.26 14.90 5.84
CA SER A 282 0.87 15.55 5.18
C SER A 282 1.81 16.11 6.26
N MET A 283 2.98 16.61 5.87
CA MET A 283 3.90 17.30 6.77
C MET A 283 3.32 18.57 7.42
N SER A 284 2.27 19.16 6.84
CA SER A 284 1.54 20.30 7.40
C SER A 284 0.42 19.90 8.39
N ASP A 285 0.06 18.61 8.46
CA ASP A 285 -1.00 18.13 9.35
C ASP A 285 -0.44 17.78 10.76
N PRO A 286 -0.89 18.46 11.82
CA PRO A 286 -0.45 18.21 13.19
C PRO A 286 -0.98 16.90 13.81
N ALA A 287 -1.85 16.16 13.12
CA ALA A 287 -2.36 14.84 13.51
C ALA A 287 -3.12 14.79 14.86
N LYS A 288 -3.89 15.83 15.19
CA LYS A 288 -4.58 15.98 16.49
C LYS A 288 -5.74 15.00 16.74
N TYR A 289 -6.09 14.16 15.77
CA TYR A 289 -7.22 13.21 15.80
C TYR A 289 -6.86 11.83 16.36
N ARG A 290 -5.62 11.64 16.81
CA ARG A 290 -5.10 10.40 17.39
C ARG A 290 -4.06 10.70 18.46
N SER A 291 -3.88 9.79 19.40
CA SER A 291 -2.97 10.01 20.51
C SER A 291 -1.53 9.66 20.16
N ARG A 292 -0.56 10.22 20.88
CA ARG A 292 0.85 9.86 20.69
C ARG A 292 1.11 8.42 21.15
N GLU A 293 0.39 7.99 22.18
CA GLU A 293 0.46 6.67 22.78
C GLU A 293 -0.01 5.60 21.79
N GLU A 294 -1.05 5.88 21.01
CA GLU A 294 -1.53 4.97 19.95
C GLU A 294 -0.44 4.74 18.90
N VAL A 295 0.10 5.84 18.34
CA VAL A 295 1.14 5.78 17.31
C VAL A 295 2.39 5.06 17.83
N GLN A 296 2.83 5.37 19.04
CA GLN A 296 4.00 4.75 19.66
C GLN A 296 3.76 3.27 19.94
N ALA A 297 2.57 2.89 20.42
CA ALA A 297 2.25 1.49 20.68
C ALA A 297 2.26 0.64 19.40
N VAL A 298 1.80 1.18 18.27
CA VAL A 298 1.90 0.48 16.98
C VAL A 298 3.35 0.39 16.52
N ARG A 299 4.13 1.47 16.66
CA ARG A 299 5.54 1.47 16.28
C ARG A 299 6.38 0.47 17.07
N ASP A 300 6.20 0.41 18.39
CA ASP A 300 6.97 -0.48 19.27
C ASP A 300 6.65 -1.96 19.05
N LYS A 301 5.42 -2.27 18.63
CA LYS A 301 4.93 -3.66 18.51
C LYS A 301 4.97 -4.19 17.09
N SER A 302 4.93 -3.32 16.09
CA SER A 302 4.60 -3.70 14.71
C SER A 302 5.40 -2.94 13.66
N ASP A 303 6.46 -2.18 13.97
CA ASP A 303 7.28 -1.58 12.92
C ASP A 303 7.92 -2.69 12.05
N ALA A 304 7.58 -2.68 10.75
CA ALA A 304 7.94 -3.72 9.81
C ALA A 304 9.46 -3.86 9.61
N ILE A 305 10.20 -2.75 9.73
CA ILE A 305 11.67 -2.74 9.58
C ILE A 305 12.29 -3.40 10.81
N GLU A 306 11.84 -3.06 12.01
CA GLU A 306 12.34 -3.67 13.23
C GLU A 306 11.98 -5.16 13.32
N HIS A 307 10.78 -5.54 12.89
CA HIS A 307 10.36 -6.94 12.87
C HIS A 307 11.25 -7.79 11.94
N LEU A 308 11.46 -7.35 10.69
CA LEU A 308 12.32 -8.09 9.76
C LEU A 308 13.79 -8.09 10.20
N LYS A 309 14.25 -7.01 10.86
CA LYS A 309 15.59 -6.97 11.46
C LYS A 309 15.77 -8.07 12.51
N GLN A 310 14.79 -8.25 13.39
CA GLN A 310 14.83 -9.31 14.41
C GLN A 310 14.85 -10.71 13.78
N GLU A 311 14.10 -10.93 12.69
CA GLU A 311 14.14 -12.19 11.94
C GLU A 311 15.51 -12.43 11.30
N LEU A 312 16.13 -11.41 10.72
CA LEU A 312 17.48 -11.47 10.16
C LEU A 312 18.54 -11.83 11.22
N GLU A 313 18.49 -11.18 12.39
CA GLU A 313 19.36 -11.47 13.53
C GLU A 313 19.17 -12.91 14.03
N ALA A 314 17.92 -13.36 14.14
CA ALA A 314 17.60 -14.74 14.50
C ALA A 314 18.08 -15.77 13.46
N ALA A 315 18.13 -15.37 12.18
CA ALA A 315 18.67 -16.16 11.08
C ALA A 315 20.21 -16.09 10.95
N GLY A 316 20.90 -15.42 11.89
CA GLY A 316 22.36 -15.38 11.99
C GLY A 316 23.03 -14.25 11.23
N VAL A 317 22.28 -13.28 10.70
CA VAL A 317 22.87 -12.05 10.12
C VAL A 317 23.42 -11.19 11.24
N THR A 318 24.65 -10.73 11.07
CA THR A 318 25.36 -10.01 12.14
C THR A 318 24.94 -8.54 12.21
N GLU A 319 25.08 -7.96 13.41
CA GLU A 319 24.83 -6.53 13.62
C GLU A 319 25.73 -5.65 12.73
N ASP A 320 26.96 -6.10 12.46
CA ASP A 320 27.92 -5.37 11.61
C ASP A 320 27.47 -5.34 10.14
N GLU A 321 26.88 -6.42 9.63
CA GLU A 321 26.29 -6.46 8.28
C GLU A 321 25.11 -5.47 8.16
N LEU A 322 24.22 -5.46 9.16
CA LEU A 322 23.08 -4.54 9.20
C LEU A 322 23.51 -3.07 9.31
N LYS A 323 24.55 -2.79 10.12
CA LYS A 323 25.14 -1.44 10.25
C LYS A 323 25.81 -0.99 8.95
N ALA A 324 26.50 -1.88 8.25
CA ALA A 324 27.12 -1.57 6.97
C ALA A 324 26.07 -1.18 5.94
N LEU A 325 24.97 -1.95 5.87
CA LEU A 325 23.83 -1.66 5.00
C LEU A 325 23.16 -0.32 5.34
N GLU A 326 22.92 -0.04 6.63
CA GLU A 326 22.34 1.24 7.04
C GLU A 326 23.24 2.42 6.66
N LYS A 327 24.57 2.28 6.81
CA LYS A 327 25.54 3.30 6.40
C LYS A 327 25.47 3.58 4.90
N GLU A 328 25.41 2.52 4.08
CA GLU A 328 25.26 2.64 2.63
C GLU A 328 23.98 3.39 2.25
N ILE A 329 22.84 3.02 2.85
CA ILE A 329 21.55 3.67 2.59
C ILE A 329 21.58 5.15 2.98
N ARG A 330 22.17 5.49 4.13
CA ARG A 330 22.32 6.89 4.54
C ARG A 330 23.14 7.68 3.53
N GLN A 331 24.18 7.08 2.96
CA GLN A 331 24.97 7.71 1.91
C GLN A 331 24.14 7.93 0.64
N ILE A 332 23.40 6.91 0.16
CA ILE A 332 22.51 7.04 -1.01
C ILE A 332 21.51 8.19 -0.83
N VAL A 333 20.86 8.26 0.34
CA VAL A 333 19.88 9.31 0.65
C VAL A 333 20.53 10.70 0.73
N GLN A 334 21.74 10.79 1.30
CA GLN A 334 22.46 12.05 1.36
C GLN A 334 22.89 12.52 -0.04
N GLU A 335 23.38 11.62 -0.89
CA GLU A 335 23.72 11.93 -2.28
C GLU A 335 22.49 12.38 -3.08
N ALA A 336 21.31 11.80 -2.82
CA ALA A 336 20.06 12.24 -3.43
C ALA A 336 19.64 13.65 -2.99
N ALA A 337 19.80 13.96 -1.71
CA ALA A 337 19.56 15.31 -1.19
C ALA A 337 20.56 16.30 -1.80
N ASP A 338 21.86 16.02 -1.75
CA ASP A 338 22.90 16.91 -2.29
C ASP A 338 22.69 17.17 -3.79
N PHE A 339 22.34 16.14 -4.56
CA PHE A 339 21.99 16.28 -5.97
C PHE A 339 20.80 17.21 -6.18
N ALA A 340 19.73 17.04 -5.41
CA ALA A 340 18.52 17.86 -5.49
C ALA A 340 18.76 19.32 -5.03
N GLU A 341 19.67 19.54 -4.08
CA GLU A 341 20.03 20.89 -3.63
C GLU A 341 20.84 21.65 -4.70
N GLN A 342 21.69 20.94 -5.44
CA GLN A 342 22.59 21.50 -6.47
C GLN A 342 21.94 21.58 -7.86
N ALA A 343 20.91 20.79 -8.13
CA ALA A 343 20.20 20.81 -9.41
C ALA A 343 19.51 22.17 -9.63
N PRO A 344 19.53 22.71 -10.86
CA PRO A 344 18.89 23.99 -11.15
C PRO A 344 17.37 23.91 -11.03
N GLU A 345 16.76 25.05 -10.73
CA GLU A 345 15.32 25.24 -10.89
C GLU A 345 14.93 25.15 -12.38
N PRO A 346 13.70 24.73 -12.71
CA PRO A 346 13.19 24.81 -14.07
C PRO A 346 13.21 26.25 -14.57
N GLU A 347 13.59 26.44 -15.83
CA GLU A 347 13.47 27.73 -16.52
C GLU A 347 12.00 28.14 -16.61
N LEU A 348 11.70 29.45 -16.56
CA LEU A 348 10.31 29.95 -16.58
C LEU A 348 9.50 29.49 -17.80
N ALA A 349 10.17 29.26 -18.94
CA ALA A 349 9.52 28.76 -20.16
C ALA A 349 8.91 27.36 -19.98
N GLU A 350 9.42 26.56 -19.03
CA GLU A 350 8.95 25.21 -18.73
C GLU A 350 7.51 25.20 -18.21
N LEU A 351 6.99 26.33 -17.71
CA LEU A 351 5.59 26.49 -17.32
C LEU A 351 4.61 26.27 -18.49
N TYR A 352 5.05 26.52 -19.73
CA TYR A 352 4.20 26.46 -20.93
C TYR A 352 4.42 25.17 -21.75
N THR A 353 5.30 24.28 -21.31
CA THR A 353 5.58 23.01 -22.00
C THR A 353 4.69 21.89 -21.45
N ASP A 354 4.44 20.86 -22.27
CA ASP A 354 3.68 19.65 -21.93
C ASP A 354 2.19 19.86 -21.58
N VAL A 355 1.63 21.04 -21.86
CA VAL A 355 0.17 21.29 -21.76
C VAL A 355 -0.59 20.57 -22.88
N LEU A 356 0.02 20.51 -24.07
CA LEU A 356 -0.48 19.83 -25.26
C LEU A 356 0.66 19.00 -25.86
N VAL A 357 0.33 17.94 -26.60
CA VAL A 357 1.30 17.07 -27.28
C VAL A 357 1.99 17.79 -28.46
N GLY A 358 1.43 18.90 -28.96
CA GLY A 358 1.99 19.70 -30.05
C GLY A 358 1.97 21.19 -29.75
N GLN A 359 2.87 21.94 -30.37
CA GLN A 359 2.82 23.41 -30.42
C GLN A 359 1.91 23.80 -31.58
N TYR A 360 0.78 24.45 -31.28
CA TYR A 360 -0.21 24.89 -32.28
C TYR A 360 -0.09 26.38 -32.55
#